data_AF-A0A4R6MC93-F1
#
_entry.id   AF-A0A4R6MC93-F1
#
_cell.length_a   1.000
_cell.length_b   1.000
_cell.length_c   1.000
_cell.angle_alpha   90.00
_cell.angle_beta   90.00
_cell.angle_gamma   90.00
#
_symmetry.space_group_name_H-M   'P 1'
#
loop_
_entity.id
_entity.type
_entity.pdbx_description
1 polymer ?
#
loop_
_entity_poly.entity_id
_entity_poly.type
_entity_poly.pdbx_seq_one_letter_code
_entity_poly.pdbx_strand_id
1 'polypeptide(L)'
;MKVALKIIASLILIGVLSGCDFGIPEADEKFGTQNFVSAVSIIELHKLRNGEYPKDLDDLEFLGDWDGIWLSAVRYERNGDGYNLYLERGWSKKPSLEFPVKFKKGLGIKESNVTWASAK
;
A
#
# COMPACT_ATOMS: atom_id res chain seq x y z
N MET A 1 39.70 -30.55 15.69
CA MET A 1 38.33 -31.09 15.83
C MET A 1 37.31 -30.07 16.35
N LYS A 2 37.56 -29.33 17.46
CA LYS A 2 36.60 -28.36 18.03
C LYS A 2 36.26 -27.16 17.12
N VAL A 3 37.19 -26.69 16.30
CA VAL A 3 36.99 -25.53 15.39
C VAL A 3 36.10 -25.91 14.20
N ALA A 4 36.35 -27.06 13.58
CA ALA A 4 35.51 -27.58 12.49
C ALA A 4 34.06 -27.81 12.95
N LEU A 5 33.86 -28.32 14.16
CA LEU A 5 32.52 -28.51 14.74
C LEU A 5 31.77 -27.18 14.94
N LYS A 6 32.47 -26.11 15.33
CA LYS A 6 31.88 -24.76 15.46
C LYS A 6 31.48 -24.18 14.10
N ILE A 7 32.34 -24.32 13.09
CA ILE A 7 32.06 -23.82 11.73
C ILE A 7 30.84 -24.55 11.15
N ILE A 8 30.77 -25.88 11.31
CA ILE A 8 29.63 -26.68 10.87
C ILE A 8 28.35 -26.25 11.60
N ALA A 9 28.40 -26.05 12.92
CA ALA A 9 27.24 -25.58 13.69
C ALA A 9 26.78 -24.18 13.25
N SER A 10 27.69 -23.25 12.95
CA SER A 10 27.36 -21.92 12.44
C SER A 10 26.76 -21.96 11.03
N LEU A 11 27.26 -22.81 10.15
CA LEU A 11 26.71 -22.99 8.80
C LEU A 11 25.30 -23.62 8.83
N ILE A 12 25.07 -24.57 9.74
CA ILE A 12 23.75 -25.15 9.97
C ILE A 12 22.77 -24.08 10.49
N LEU A 13 23.20 -23.24 11.44
CA LEU A 13 22.35 -22.17 11.97
C LEU A 13 21.97 -21.13 10.90
N ILE A 14 22.92 -20.73 10.06
CA ILE A 14 22.67 -19.80 8.94
C ILE A 14 21.76 -20.46 7.89
N GLY A 15 21.95 -21.76 7.61
CA GLY A 15 21.08 -22.53 6.72
C GLY A 15 19.64 -22.63 7.22
N VAL A 16 19.44 -22.81 8.54
CA VAL A 16 18.10 -22.83 9.16
C VAL A 16 17.43 -21.45 9.11
N LEU A 17 18.19 -20.36 9.29
CA LEU A 17 17.66 -19.00 9.21
C LEU A 17 17.33 -18.55 7.76
N SER A 18 17.96 -19.16 6.76
CA SER A 18 17.74 -18.85 5.34
C SER A 18 16.52 -19.56 4.75
N GLY A 19 15.93 -20.53 5.48
CA GLY A 19 14.82 -21.37 5.04
C GLY A 19 13.43 -20.91 5.50
N CYS A 20 13.31 -19.81 6.24
CA CYS A 20 12.01 -19.27 6.61
C CYS A 20 11.49 -18.32 5.51
N ASP A 21 10.58 -18.82 4.68
CA ASP A 21 9.66 -17.98 3.90
C ASP A 21 8.73 -17.27 4.90
N PHE A 22 9.18 -16.17 5.51
CA PHE A 22 8.38 -15.32 6.39
C PHE A 22 7.36 -14.47 5.59
N GLY A 23 6.79 -15.03 4.52
CA GLY A 23 5.59 -14.47 3.92
C GLY A 23 4.48 -14.56 4.97
N ILE A 24 4.24 -13.47 5.69
CA ILE A 24 3.07 -13.35 6.57
C ILE A 24 1.86 -13.46 5.64
N PRO A 25 1.07 -14.54 5.70
CA PRO A 25 -0.08 -14.69 4.83
C PRO A 25 -1.00 -13.48 5.01
N GLU A 26 -1.54 -12.94 3.91
CA GLU A 26 -2.41 -11.76 3.89
C GLU A 26 -1.74 -10.41 4.23
N ALA A 27 -0.43 -10.36 4.45
CA ALA A 27 0.24 -9.09 4.73
C ALA A 27 0.09 -8.12 3.56
N ASP A 28 0.28 -8.59 2.32
CA ASP A 28 0.13 -7.75 1.14
C ASP A 28 -1.27 -7.14 1.05
N GLU A 29 -2.32 -7.91 1.34
CA GLU A 29 -3.70 -7.44 1.34
C GLU A 29 -3.99 -6.47 2.49
N LYS A 30 -3.48 -6.74 3.69
CA LYS A 30 -3.67 -5.87 4.87
C LYS A 30 -2.95 -4.54 4.72
N PHE A 31 -1.66 -4.57 4.38
CA PHE A 31 -0.88 -3.37 4.11
C PHE A 31 -1.41 -2.66 2.87
N GLY A 32 -1.76 -3.39 1.82
CA GLY A 32 -2.38 -2.82 0.63
C GLY A 32 -3.65 -2.04 0.93
N THR A 33 -4.51 -2.60 1.79
CA THR A 33 -5.74 -1.93 2.24
C THR A 33 -5.41 -0.66 3.01
N GLN A 34 -4.45 -0.72 3.94
CA GLN A 34 -4.00 0.46 4.69
C GLN A 34 -3.45 1.54 3.74
N ASN A 35 -2.56 1.17 2.81
CA ASN A 35 -1.94 2.07 1.84
C ASN A 35 -3.01 2.78 1.01
N PHE A 36 -3.94 2.01 0.44
CA PHE A 36 -4.98 2.54 -0.44
C PHE A 36 -5.94 3.47 0.29
N VAL A 37 -6.45 3.05 1.45
CA VAL A 37 -7.40 3.86 2.24
C VAL A 37 -6.75 5.13 2.78
N SER A 38 -5.49 5.06 3.22
CA SER A 38 -4.75 6.22 3.71
C SER A 38 -4.49 7.23 2.60
N ALA A 39 -4.02 6.76 1.43
CA ALA A 39 -3.79 7.62 0.27
C ALA A 39 -5.09 8.34 -0.16
N VAL A 40 -6.20 7.60 -0.28
CA VAL A 40 -7.52 8.18 -0.56
C VAL A 40 -7.88 9.26 0.46
N SER A 41 -7.73 8.96 1.75
CA SER A 41 -8.09 9.90 2.82
C SER A 41 -7.31 11.22 2.75
N ILE A 42 -6.01 11.14 2.47
CA ILE A 42 -5.13 12.32 2.37
C ILE A 42 -5.45 13.15 1.12
N ILE A 43 -5.67 12.48 -0.03
CA ILE A 43 -6.05 13.14 -1.30
C ILE A 43 -7.39 13.87 -1.16
N GLU A 44 -8.39 13.21 -0.57
CA GLU A 44 -9.73 13.79 -0.36
C GLU A 44 -9.69 14.94 0.66
N LEU A 45 -8.84 14.86 1.69
CA LEU A 45 -8.64 15.96 2.63
C LEU A 45 -7.99 17.18 1.96
N HIS A 46 -7.01 16.98 1.07
CA HIS A 46 -6.46 18.07 0.26
C HIS A 46 -7.56 18.73 -0.58
N LYS A 47 -8.41 17.93 -1.25
CA LYS A 47 -9.57 18.45 -2.02
C LYS A 47 -10.52 19.27 -1.15
N LEU A 48 -10.82 18.80 0.05
CA LEU A 48 -11.71 19.50 0.97
C LEU A 48 -11.15 20.87 1.38
N ARG A 49 -9.83 20.98 1.57
CA ARG A 49 -9.15 22.21 1.97
C ARG A 49 -9.00 23.21 0.85
N ASN A 50 -8.60 22.74 -0.33
CA ASN A 50 -8.17 23.60 -1.43
C ASN A 50 -9.25 23.79 -2.50
N GLY A 51 -10.34 23.03 -2.43
CA GLY A 51 -11.41 23.08 -3.43
C GLY A 51 -11.05 22.39 -4.75
N GLU A 52 -9.84 21.85 -4.90
CA GLU A 52 -9.38 21.04 -6.04
C GLU A 52 -8.51 19.86 -5.61
N TYR A 53 -8.46 18.81 -6.45
CA TYR A 53 -7.55 17.68 -6.21
C TYR A 53 -6.10 18.11 -6.48
N PRO A 54 -5.12 17.55 -5.77
CA PRO A 54 -3.71 17.89 -5.97
C PRO A 54 -3.29 17.64 -7.42
N LYS A 55 -2.32 18.38 -7.96
CA LYS A 55 -1.79 18.07 -9.30
C LYS A 55 -0.98 16.78 -9.24
N ASP A 56 -0.17 16.66 -8.18
CA ASP A 56 0.69 15.52 -7.89
C ASP A 56 0.70 15.21 -6.39
N LEU A 57 1.14 14.03 -5.97
CA LEU A 57 1.17 13.66 -4.54
C LEU A 57 2.11 14.54 -3.70
N ASP A 58 3.05 15.25 -4.34
CA ASP A 58 3.96 16.20 -3.69
C ASP A 58 3.25 17.49 -3.26
N ASP A 59 2.05 17.78 -3.79
CA ASP A 59 1.21 18.91 -3.36
C ASP A 59 0.47 18.62 -2.03
N LEU A 60 0.60 17.42 -1.47
CA LEU A 60 -0.07 17.05 -0.23
C LEU A 60 0.62 17.68 0.99
N GLU A 61 -0.18 18.27 1.87
CA GLU A 61 0.29 18.99 3.05
C GLU A 61 -0.18 18.30 4.34
N PHE A 62 0.49 18.62 5.47
CA PHE A 62 0.18 18.10 6.80
C PHE A 62 0.34 16.57 6.91
N LEU A 63 1.37 16.05 6.26
CA LEU A 63 1.72 14.64 6.29
C LEU A 63 2.40 14.26 7.61
N GLY A 64 2.05 13.10 8.15
CA GLY A 64 2.78 12.44 9.22
C GLY A 64 3.97 11.64 8.69
N ASP A 65 4.88 11.27 9.60
CA ASP A 65 6.13 10.57 9.26
C ASP A 65 5.93 9.26 8.47
N TRP A 66 4.78 8.61 8.64
CA TRP A 66 4.44 7.35 8.00
C TRP A 66 3.72 7.51 6.65
N ASP A 67 3.20 8.69 6.33
CA ASP A 67 2.36 8.88 5.15
C ASP A 67 3.12 8.71 3.85
N GLY A 68 4.41 9.06 3.83
CA GLY A 68 5.28 8.82 2.68
C GLY A 68 5.36 7.34 2.28
N ILE A 69 5.30 6.41 3.26
CA ILE A 69 5.32 4.97 2.99
C ILE A 69 4.04 4.55 2.27
N TRP A 70 2.88 5.02 2.75
CA TRP A 70 1.57 4.73 2.17
C TRP A 70 1.43 5.33 0.76
N LEU A 71 1.85 6.58 0.60
CA LEU A 71 1.81 7.30 -0.67
C LEU A 71 2.75 6.68 -1.71
N SER A 72 3.92 6.19 -1.29
CA SER A 72 4.85 5.50 -2.20
C SER A 72 4.34 4.15 -2.75
N ALA A 73 3.26 3.62 -2.17
CA ALA A 73 2.66 2.35 -2.57
C ALA A 73 1.54 2.52 -3.61
N VAL A 74 1.18 3.75 -3.96
CA VAL A 74 0.15 4.07 -4.94
C VAL A 74 0.71 4.90 -6.09
N ARG A 75 0.09 4.77 -7.25
CA ARG A 75 0.27 5.68 -8.39
C ARG A 75 -0.98 6.52 -8.52
N TYR A 76 -0.79 7.83 -8.48
CA TYR A 76 -1.83 8.84 -8.56
C TYR A 76 -1.75 9.56 -9.90
N GLU A 77 -2.90 9.84 -10.50
CA GLU A 77 -3.00 10.68 -11.68
C GLU A 77 -4.23 11.58 -11.54
N ARG A 78 -4.04 12.91 -11.59
CA ARG A 78 -5.17 13.83 -11.64
C ARG A 78 -5.95 13.62 -12.94
N ASN A 79 -7.28 13.52 -12.83
CA ASN A 79 -8.16 13.25 -13.97
C ASN A 79 -9.38 14.18 -13.92
N GLY A 80 -9.22 15.38 -14.51
CA GLY A 80 -10.25 16.41 -14.57
C GLY A 80 -10.71 16.86 -13.17
N ASP A 81 -11.98 16.62 -12.86
CA ASP A 81 -12.61 16.91 -11.58
C ASP A 81 -12.45 15.77 -10.56
N GLY A 82 -11.63 14.76 -10.85
CA GLY A 82 -11.32 13.63 -9.97
C GLY A 82 -9.88 13.14 -10.14
N TYR A 83 -9.65 11.87 -9.85
CA TYR A 83 -8.33 11.25 -9.97
C TYR A 83 -8.42 9.75 -10.22
N ASN A 84 -7.37 9.21 -10.84
CA ASN A 84 -7.12 7.79 -10.89
C ASN A 84 -6.17 7.42 -9.75
N LEU A 85 -6.39 6.26 -9.12
CA LEU A 85 -5.53 5.77 -8.05
C LEU A 85 -5.30 4.28 -8.21
N TYR A 86 -4.04 3.89 -8.43
CA TYR A 86 -3.66 2.50 -8.62
C TYR A 86 -2.77 2.04 -7.48
N LEU A 87 -3.14 0.94 -6.83
CA LEU A 87 -2.34 0.31 -5.80
C LEU A 87 -1.24 -0.53 -6.44
N GLU A 88 0.01 -0.15 -6.23
CA GLU A 88 1.17 -0.82 -6.83
C GLU A 88 1.84 -1.79 -5.85
N ARG A 89 1.71 -1.57 -4.54
CA ARG A 89 2.35 -2.41 -3.52
C ARG A 89 1.53 -2.53 -2.23
N GLY A 90 1.55 -3.71 -1.63
CA GLY A 90 1.13 -4.00 -0.27
C GLY A 90 2.32 -3.95 0.69
N TRP A 91 2.74 -5.11 1.17
CA TRP A 91 3.93 -5.29 1.99
C TRP A 91 5.18 -5.48 1.12
N SER A 92 5.13 -6.46 0.23
CA SER A 92 6.23 -6.88 -0.65
C SER A 92 5.81 -7.06 -2.10
N LYS A 93 4.53 -7.29 -2.37
CA LYS A 93 3.95 -7.58 -3.69
C LYS A 93 2.74 -6.71 -3.95
N LYS A 94 2.24 -6.76 -5.18
CA LYS A 94 0.99 -6.11 -5.58
C LYS A 94 -0.21 -6.94 -5.08
N PRO A 95 -1.08 -6.39 -4.23
CA PRO A 95 -2.21 -7.13 -3.67
C PRO A 95 -3.40 -7.14 -4.63
N SER A 96 -4.29 -8.11 -4.44
CA SER A 96 -5.60 -8.16 -5.11
C SER A 96 -6.68 -7.77 -4.11
N LEU A 97 -7.15 -6.52 -4.19
CA LEU A 97 -8.13 -5.99 -3.24
C LEU A 97 -9.52 -5.87 -3.86
N GLU A 98 -10.52 -6.13 -3.03
CA GLU A 98 -11.92 -5.90 -3.33
C GLU A 98 -12.50 -4.92 -2.30
N PHE A 99 -13.15 -3.86 -2.78
CA PHE A 99 -13.85 -2.88 -1.96
C PHE A 99 -15.34 -2.83 -2.35
N PRO A 100 -16.24 -2.56 -1.39
CA PRO A 100 -17.64 -2.36 -1.72
C PRO A 100 -17.80 -1.11 -2.59
N VAL A 101 -18.71 -1.12 -3.58
CA VAL A 101 -19.02 0.05 -4.44
C VAL A 101 -19.36 1.30 -3.60
N LYS A 102 -19.95 1.10 -2.41
CA LYS A 102 -20.25 2.19 -1.46
C LYS A 102 -19.00 2.95 -0.99
N PHE A 103 -17.83 2.32 -0.96
CA PHE A 103 -16.57 2.94 -0.53
C PHE A 103 -16.24 4.19 -1.36
N LYS A 104 -16.36 4.11 -2.69
CA LYS A 104 -16.04 5.23 -3.59
C LYS A 104 -17.17 6.25 -3.75
N LYS A 105 -18.29 6.09 -3.03
CA LYS A 105 -19.42 7.01 -3.14
C LYS A 105 -19.05 8.37 -2.53
N GLY A 106 -19.10 9.42 -3.36
CA GLY A 106 -18.78 10.78 -2.93
C GLY A 106 -17.28 11.12 -2.98
N LEU A 107 -16.45 10.19 -3.46
CA LEU A 107 -15.01 10.39 -3.67
C LEU A 107 -14.71 10.76 -5.12
N GLY A 108 -13.51 11.26 -5.38
CA GLY A 108 -13.03 11.65 -6.72
C GLY A 108 -12.52 10.52 -7.60
N ILE A 109 -12.53 9.27 -7.12
CA ILE A 109 -11.93 8.13 -7.80
C ILE A 109 -12.66 7.84 -9.12
N LYS A 110 -11.97 8.03 -10.24
CA LYS A 110 -12.46 7.71 -11.60
C LYS A 110 -12.04 6.30 -12.01
N GLU A 111 -10.75 5.99 -11.91
CA GLU A 111 -10.19 4.67 -12.21
C GLU A 111 -9.31 4.12 -11.09
N SER A 112 -9.28 2.79 -10.99
CA SER A 112 -8.42 2.07 -10.06
C SER A 112 -8.26 0.62 -10.53
N ASN A 113 -7.21 -0.04 -10.04
CA ASN A 113 -6.96 -1.47 -10.23
C ASN A 113 -7.49 -2.34 -9.09
N VAL A 114 -8.23 -1.78 -8.13
CA VAL A 114 -8.98 -2.56 -7.13
C VAL A 114 -10.34 -2.98 -7.71
N THR A 115 -10.83 -4.13 -7.28
CA THR A 115 -12.15 -4.63 -7.69
C THR A 115 -13.24 -3.96 -6.88
N TRP A 116 -14.31 -3.53 -7.54
CA TRP A 116 -15.49 -2.96 -6.89
C TRP A 116 -16.62 -3.98 -6.85
N ALA A 117 -16.93 -4.52 -5.68
CA ALA A 117 -18.04 -5.47 -5.52
C ALA A 117 -19.31 -4.76 -5.04
N SER A 118 -20.45 -5.15 -5.59
CA SER A 118 -21.75 -4.87 -4.98
C SER A 118 -21.78 -5.64 -3.66
N ALA A 119 -21.74 -4.93 -2.53
CA ALA A 119 -21.78 -5.56 -1.20
C ALA A 119 -22.95 -6.57 -1.13
N LYS A 120 -22.69 -7.76 -0.55
CA LYS A 120 -23.77 -8.67 -0.15
C LYS A 120 -24.60 -8.07 0.98
#